data_AF-M4RP13-F1
#
_entry.id   AF-M4RP13-F1
#
_cell.length_a   1.000
_cell.length_b   1.000
_cell.length_c   1.000
_cell.angle_alpha   90.00
_cell.angle_beta   90.00
_cell.angle_gamma   90.00
#
_symmetry.space_group_name_H-M   'P 1'
#
loop_
_entity.id
_entity.type
_entity.pdbx_description
1 polymer ?
#
loop_
_entity_poly.entity_id
_entity_poly.type
_entity_poly.pdbx_seq_one_letter_code
_entity_poly.pdbx_strand_id
1 'polypeptide(L)' 'MTTLNWIIVSGVSMSSIALVGSFTLLLKQSTLEKVLEPLVAIAAGSLLGGAFFHMIPTALKANLSLVTIGILIVCGFTVF' A
#
# COMPACT_ATOMS: atom_id res chain seq x y z
N MET A 1 19.46 19.41 -8.04
CA MET A 1 19.43 18.37 -6.99
C MET A 1 19.71 17.03 -7.64
N THR A 2 20.68 16.26 -7.15
CA THR A 2 21.03 14.94 -7.69
C THR A 2 19.90 13.93 -7.41
N THR A 3 19.69 12.96 -8.30
CA THR A 3 18.67 11.90 -8.15
C THR A 3 18.78 11.18 -6.81
N LEU A 4 20.00 10.99 -6.33
CA LEU A 4 20.31 10.34 -5.06
C LEU A 4 19.72 11.11 -3.86
N ASN A 5 19.81 12.46 -3.85
CA ASN A 5 19.22 13.26 -2.79
C ASN A 5 17.69 13.10 -2.72
N TRP A 6 17.04 13.01 -3.88
CA TRP A 6 15.59 12.79 -3.96
C TRP A 6 15.16 11.44 -3.38
N ILE A 7 15.90 10.37 -3.69
CA ILE A 7 15.64 9.03 -3.17
C ILE A 7 15.79 9.00 -1.65
N ILE A 8 16.84 9.65 -1.11
CA ILE A 8 17.05 9.69 0.35
C ILE A 8 15.93 10.46 1.03
N VAL A 9 15.60 11.65 0.54
CA VAL A 9 14.57 12.49 1.16
C VAL A 9 13.19 11.82 1.10
N SER A 10 12.82 11.24 -0.04
CA SER A 10 11.53 10.56 -0.18
C SER A 10 11.46 9.28 0.66
N GLY A 11 12.55 8.52 0.71
CA GLY A 11 12.66 7.31 1.53
C GLY A 11 12.50 7.60 3.01
N VAL A 12 13.28 8.56 3.54
CA VAL A 12 13.19 8.98 4.95
C VAL A 12 11.79 9.51 5.26
N SER A 13 11.22 10.33 4.38
CA SER A 13 9.86 10.87 4.56
C SER A 13 8.81 9.75 4.62
N MET A 14 8.90 8.77 3.72
CA MET A 14 7.96 7.64 3.69
C MET A 14 8.10 6.76 4.94
N SER A 15 9.33 6.50 5.40
CA SER A 15 9.58 5.79 6.66
C SER A 15 9.01 6.54 7.87
N SER A 16 9.13 7.87 7.92
CA SER A 16 8.52 8.69 8.97
C SER A 16 7.00 8.58 8.97
N ILE A 17 6.36 8.59 7.79
CA ILE A 17 4.89 8.39 7.66
C ILE A 17 4.50 6.99 8.14
N ALA A 18 5.22 5.95 7.72
CA ALA A 18 4.95 4.58 8.16
C ALA A 18 5.08 4.41 9.68
N LEU A 19 6.02 5.14 10.32
CA LEU A 19 6.21 5.11 11.77
C LEU A 19 5.00 5.66 12.55
N VAL A 20 4.17 6.52 11.94
CA VAL A 20 2.94 7.02 12.58
C VAL A 20 2.01 5.88 12.99
N GLY A 21 2.01 4.76 12.26
CA GLY A 21 1.28 3.56 12.66
C GLY A 21 1.67 3.03 14.04
N SER A 22 2.91 3.27 14.49
CA SER A 22 3.39 2.85 15.82
C SER A 22 2.63 3.50 16.98
N PHE A 23 1.95 4.64 16.78
CA PHE A 23 1.10 5.22 17.81
C PHE A 23 -0.06 4.30 18.22
N THR A 24 -0.47 3.37 17.33
CA THR A 24 -1.48 2.34 17.66
C THR A 24 -1.07 1.43 18.82
N LEU A 25 0.25 1.25 19.07
CA LEU A 25 0.76 0.47 20.20
C LEU A 25 0.55 1.15 21.55
N LEU A 26 0.37 2.47 21.56
CA LEU A 26 0.11 3.25 22.78
C LEU A 26 -1.39 3.31 23.14
N LEU A 27 -2.28 2.85 22.24
CA LEU A 27 -3.71 2.86 22.48
C LEU A 27 -4.11 1.75 23.46
N LYS A 28 -5.07 2.08 24.33
CA LYS A 28 -5.73 1.09 25.20
C LYS A 28 -6.56 0.12 24.35
N GLN A 29 -6.61 -1.15 24.75
CA GLN A 29 -7.30 -2.22 24.01
C GLN A 29 -8.76 -1.90 23.67
N SER A 30 -9.52 -1.29 24.60
CA SER A 30 -10.90 -0.86 24.37
C SER A 30 -11.07 0.20 23.28
N THR A 31 -10.04 1.01 23.03
CA THR A 31 -10.04 2.01 21.96
C THR A 31 -9.58 1.38 20.65
N LEU A 32 -8.56 0.51 20.72
CA LEU A 32 -8.06 -0.21 19.56
C LEU A 32 -9.17 -1.03 18.90
N GLU A 33 -9.95 -1.80 19.67
CA GLU A 33 -11.07 -2.61 19.14
C GLU A 33 -12.08 -1.77 18.35
N LYS A 34 -12.35 -0.53 18.78
CA LYS A 34 -13.31 0.36 18.10
C LYS A 34 -12.77 0.98 16.83
N VAL A 35 -11.45 1.20 16.76
CA VAL A 35 -10.81 1.94 15.68
C VAL A 35 -10.15 0.99 14.67
N LEU A 36 -9.93 -0.28 15.01
CA LEU A 36 -9.28 -1.27 14.16
C LEU A 36 -10.06 -1.51 12.87
N GLU A 37 -11.38 -1.71 12.95
CA GLU A 37 -12.24 -1.89 11.77
C GLU A 37 -12.11 -0.74 10.75
N PRO A 38 -12.33 0.54 11.13
CA PRO A 38 -12.17 1.64 10.17
C PRO A 38 -10.71 1.81 9.71
N LEU A 39 -9.69 1.53 10.54
CA LEU A 39 -8.29 1.58 10.11
C LEU A 39 -8.01 0.54 9.01
N VAL A 40 -8.49 -0.69 9.20
CA VAL A 40 -8.31 -1.78 8.23
C VAL A 40 -9.10 -1.50 6.95
N ALA A 41 -10.32 -0.98 7.05
CA ALA A 41 -11.11 -0.59 5.90
C ALA A 41 -10.40 0.48 5.05
N ILE A 42 -9.81 1.49 5.69
CA ILE A 42 -9.03 2.53 5.01
C ILE A 42 -7.78 1.93 4.36
N ALA A 43 -7.03 1.09 5.08
CA ALA A 43 -5.82 0.46 4.56
C ALA A 43 -6.13 -0.42 3.34
N ALA A 44 -7.11 -1.33 3.46
CA ALA A 44 -7.55 -2.21 2.38
C ALA A 44 -8.07 -1.41 1.18
N GLY A 45 -8.88 -0.38 1.42
CA GLY A 45 -9.38 0.52 0.37
C GLY A 45 -8.27 1.26 -0.37
N SER A 46 -7.27 1.78 0.34
CA SER A 46 -6.12 2.46 -0.26
C SER A 46 -5.24 1.53 -1.10
N LEU A 47 -5.03 0.30 -0.64
CA LEU A 47 -4.26 -0.73 -1.35
C LEU A 47 -4.97 -1.14 -2.64
N LEU A 48 -6.27 -1.45 -2.55
CA LEU A 48 -7.09 -1.81 -3.72
C LEU A 48 -7.19 -0.63 -4.70
N GLY A 49 -7.36 0.59 -4.21
CA GLY A 49 -7.37 1.79 -5.04
C GLY A 49 -6.04 1.98 -5.80
N GLY A 50 -4.90 1.81 -5.13
CA GLY A 50 -3.58 1.85 -5.77
C GLY A 50 -3.41 0.73 -6.81
N ALA A 51 -3.88 -0.48 -6.51
CA ALA A 51 -3.83 -1.58 -7.47
C ALA A 51 -4.66 -1.29 -8.73
N PHE A 52 -5.94 -0.93 -8.57
CA PHE A 52 -6.87 -0.73 -9.69
C PHE A 52 -6.61 0.53 -10.50
N PHE A 53 -6.26 1.65 -9.85
CA PHE A 53 -6.13 2.94 -10.54
C PHE A 53 -4.69 3.30 -10.90
N HIS A 54 -3.68 2.63 -10.33
CA HIS A 54 -2.28 2.93 -10.61
C HIS A 54 -1.53 1.74 -11.20
N MET A 55 -1.51 0.57 -10.52
CA MET A 55 -0.67 -0.56 -10.96
C MET A 55 -1.22 -1.25 -12.21
N ILE A 56 -2.51 -1.60 -12.24
CA ILE A 56 -3.11 -2.31 -13.39
C ILE A 56 -3.06 -1.45 -14.67
N PRO A 57 -3.47 -0.16 -14.66
CA PRO A 57 -3.37 0.68 -15.85
C PRO A 57 -1.93 0.84 -16.34
N THR A 58 -0.97 0.91 -15.43
CA THR A 58 0.46 0.99 -15.78
C THR A 58 0.94 -0.29 -16.45
N ALA A 59 0.54 -1.47 -15.96
CA ALA A 59 0.87 -2.75 -16.57
C ALA A 59 0.26 -2.89 -17.99
N LEU A 60 -0.96 -2.42 -18.18
CA LEU A 60 -1.61 -2.38 -19.50
C LEU A 60 -0.88 -1.45 -20.47
N LYS A 61 -0.47 -0.26 -20.02
CA LYS A 61 0.33 0.69 -20.81
C LYS A 61 1.71 0.15 -21.17
N ALA A 62 2.27 -0.72 -20.34
CA ALA A 62 3.53 -1.42 -20.61
C ALA A 62 3.39 -2.58 -21.61
N ASN A 63 2.24 -2.75 -22.28
CA ASN A 63 1.95 -3.82 -23.24
C ASN A 63 2.09 -5.24 -22.66
N LEU A 64 1.88 -5.43 -21.36
CA LEU A 64 1.77 -6.79 -20.81
C LEU A 64 0.45 -7.43 -21.26
N SER A 65 0.49 -8.75 -21.51
CA SER A 65 -0.71 -9.53 -21.82
C SER A 65 -1.70 -9.50 -20.66
N LEU A 66 -2.99 -9.32 -20.98
CA LEU A 66 -4.08 -9.33 -20.01
C LEU A 66 -4.10 -10.62 -19.17
N VAL A 67 -3.75 -11.74 -19.80
CA VAL A 67 -3.68 -13.07 -19.16
C VAL A 67 -2.56 -13.08 -18.11
N THR A 68 -1.39 -12.54 -18.44
CA THR A 68 -0.25 -12.46 -17.51
C THR A 68 -0.57 -11.59 -16.30
N ILE A 69 -1.19 -10.42 -16.53
CA ILE A 69 -1.62 -9.53 -15.45
C ILE A 69 -2.63 -10.23 -14.54
N GLY A 70 -3.65 -10.87 -15.13
CA GLY A 70 -4.65 -11.62 -14.38
C GLY A 70 -4.07 -12.76 -13.54
N ILE A 71 -3.17 -13.56 -14.12
CA ILE A 71 -2.49 -14.65 -13.41
C ILE A 71 -1.67 -14.10 -12.23
N LEU A 72 -0.86 -13.05 -12.44
CA LEU A 72 -0.07 -12.46 -11.35
C LEU A 72 -0.94 -11.92 -10.21
N ILE A 73 -2.07 -11.28 -10.52
CA ILE A 73 -3.01 -10.78 -9.51
C ILE A 73 -3.59 -11.94 -8.71
N VAL A 74 -4.11 -12.98 -9.38
CA VAL A 74 -4.73 -14.14 -8.71
C VAL A 74 -3.69 -14.91 -7.90
N CYS A 75 -2.48 -15.12 -8.43
CA CYS A 75 -1.39 -15.74 -7.69
C CYS A 75 -1.05 -14.92 -6.43
N GLY A 76 -0.95 -13.60 -6.54
CA GLY A 76 -0.73 -12.72 -5.39
C GLY A 76 -1.81 -12.86 -4.32
N PHE A 77 -3.09 -12.82 -4.71
CA PHE A 77 -4.22 -13.00 -3.79
C PHE A 77 -4.34 -14.41 -3.20
N THR A 78 -3.78 -15.44 -3.84
CA THR A 78 -3.84 -16.82 -3.34
C THR A 78 -2.72 -17.11 -2.34
N VAL A 79 -1.59 -16.40 -2.46
CA VAL A 79 -0.42 -16.58 -1.59
C VAL A 79 -0.56 -15.83 -0.26
N PHE A 80 -1.29 -14.71 -0.25
CA PHE A 80 -1.55 -13.87 0.93
C PHE A 80 -2.96 -14.07 1.47
#